data_AF-A0A257SF70-F1
#
_entry.id   AF-A0A257SF70-F1
#
_cell.length_a   1.000
_cell.length_b   1.000
_cell.length_c   1.000
_cell.angle_alpha   90.00
_cell.angle_beta   90.00
_cell.angle_gamma   90.00
#
_symmetry.space_group_name_H-M   'P 1'
#
loop_
_entity.id
_entity.type
_entity.pdbx_description
1 polymer ?
#
loop_
_entity_poly.entity_id
_entity_poly.type
_entity_poly.pdbx_seq_one_letter_code
_entity_poly.pdbx_strand_id
1 'polypeptide(L)'
;LGGAYYVEALTDRMEREAEGLFAEIDAGGGVVRGLETGWFQRKIAQSAARQQWEIEQHRRVVVGVNEFVTDEDALAIPVLKVGGEATRRQDERMRRLRAERDAARVKATLDALREAARGSANLMPYILDCARAYCTLYEIRAAMEDVFGAYREPVFF
;
A
#
# COMPACT_ATOMS: atom_id res chain seq x y z
N LEU A 1 11.17 -13.77 28.78
CA LEU A 1 12.15 -12.72 28.42
C LEU A 1 12.07 -11.52 29.36
N GLY A 2 10.90 -11.20 29.94
CA GLY A 2 10.82 -10.17 31.00
C GLY A 2 11.76 -10.46 32.16
N GLY A 3 12.49 -9.44 32.61
CA GLY A 3 13.55 -9.49 33.62
C GLY A 3 14.94 -9.86 33.07
N ALA A 4 15.07 -10.17 31.78
CA ALA A 4 16.39 -10.40 31.17
C ALA A 4 17.08 -9.05 30.93
N TYR A 5 18.14 -8.77 31.70
CA TYR A 5 18.85 -7.48 31.70
C TYR A 5 19.20 -6.94 30.30
N TYR A 6 19.65 -7.81 29.40
CA TYR A 6 19.96 -7.45 28.02
C TYR A 6 18.73 -7.04 27.21
N VAL A 7 17.63 -7.78 27.34
CA VAL A 7 16.39 -7.52 26.60
C VAL A 7 15.72 -6.27 27.14
N GLU A 8 15.66 -6.08 28.46
CA GLU A 8 15.12 -4.85 29.07
C GLU A 8 15.90 -3.62 28.60
N ALA A 9 17.24 -3.66 28.65
CA ALA A 9 18.06 -2.56 28.19
C ALA A 9 17.92 -2.28 26.68
N LEU A 10 17.69 -3.31 25.87
CA LEU A 10 17.42 -3.16 24.44
C LEU A 10 16.03 -2.57 24.18
N THR A 11 15.01 -3.02 24.92
CA THR A 11 13.66 -2.46 24.90
C THR A 11 13.68 -0.98 25.23
N ASP A 12 14.31 -0.59 26.33
CA ASP A 12 14.42 0.82 26.74
C ASP A 12 15.16 1.67 25.69
N ARG A 13 16.16 1.09 25.01
CA ARG A 13 16.88 1.80 23.94
C ARG A 13 15.99 2.01 22.73
N MET A 14 15.27 0.98 22.28
CA MET A 14 14.35 1.07 21.16
C MET A 14 13.23 2.08 21.42
N GLU A 15 12.69 2.10 22.64
CA GLU A 15 11.69 3.09 23.05
C GLU A 15 12.23 4.52 22.94
N ARG A 16 13.38 4.80 23.55
CA ARG A 16 14.01 6.13 23.47
C ARG A 16 14.29 6.58 22.04
N GLU A 17 14.78 5.68 21.19
CA GLU A 17 15.04 5.99 19.78
C GLU A 17 13.74 6.27 19.00
N ALA A 18 12.68 5.51 19.27
CA ALA A 18 11.36 5.72 18.67
C ALA A 18 10.73 7.05 19.11
N GLU A 19 10.78 7.37 20.41
CA GLU A 19 10.30 8.66 20.92
C GLU A 19 11.07 9.84 20.31
N GLY A 20 12.37 9.69 20.12
CA GLY A 20 13.19 10.69 19.42
C GLY A 20 12.72 10.93 17.98
N LEU A 21 12.35 9.87 17.25
CA LEU A 21 11.77 9.99 15.90
C LEU A 21 10.40 10.66 15.92
N PHE A 22 9.54 10.35 16.89
CA PHE A 22 8.24 11.02 17.04
C PHE A 22 8.41 12.52 17.28
N ALA A 23 9.36 12.91 18.14
CA ALA A 23 9.68 14.32 18.35
C ALA A 23 10.19 15.02 17.07
N GLU A 24 11.02 14.37 16.25
CA GLU A 24 11.46 14.91 14.95
C GLU A 24 10.28 15.10 13.98
N ILE A 25 9.35 14.14 13.94
CA ILE A 25 8.15 14.20 13.11
C ILE A 25 7.23 15.33 13.54
N ASP A 26 6.97 15.46 14.85
CA ASP A 26 6.10 16.50 15.40
C ASP A 26 6.69 17.89 15.17
N ALA A 27 8.00 18.07 15.38
CA ALA A 27 8.71 19.31 15.06
C ALA A 27 8.66 19.65 13.56
N GLY A 28 8.60 18.63 12.69
CA GLY A 28 8.44 18.76 11.24
C GLY A 28 7.02 19.07 10.76
N GLY A 29 6.04 19.22 11.65
CA GLY A 29 4.64 19.48 11.31
C GLY A 29 3.77 18.23 11.23
N GLY A 30 4.23 17.12 11.83
CA GLY A 30 3.49 15.87 11.94
C GLY A 30 3.53 14.98 10.70
N VAL A 31 2.84 13.84 10.77
CA VAL A 31 2.92 12.77 9.78
C VAL A 31 2.49 13.22 8.38
N VAL A 32 1.38 13.95 8.26
CA VAL A 32 0.87 14.40 6.95
C VAL A 32 1.91 15.26 6.25
N ARG A 33 2.51 16.22 6.96
CA ARG A 33 3.57 17.06 6.41
C ARG A 33 4.82 16.25 6.07
N GLY A 34 5.18 15.28 6.90
CA GLY A 34 6.27 14.35 6.63
C GLY A 34 6.07 13.55 5.33
N LEU A 35 4.84 13.13 5.01
CA LEU A 35 4.50 12.46 3.76
C LEU A 35 4.59 13.41 2.56
N GLU A 36 4.03 14.62 2.67
CA GLU A 36 4.07 15.65 1.62
C GLU A 36 5.49 16.13 1.30
N THR A 37 6.40 16.06 2.27
CA THR A 37 7.79 16.49 2.12
C THR A 37 8.74 15.35 1.81
N GLY A 38 8.24 14.10 1.73
CA GLY A 38 9.04 12.92 1.42
C GLY A 38 9.97 12.46 2.54
N TRP A 39 9.79 12.94 3.77
CA TRP A 39 10.69 12.65 4.90
C TRP A 39 10.74 11.14 5.19
N PHE A 40 9.58 10.48 5.25
CA PHE A 40 9.50 9.04 5.50
C PHE A 40 10.14 8.24 4.36
N GLN A 41 9.81 8.58 3.12
CA GLN A 41 10.33 7.93 1.92
C GLN A 41 11.86 8.01 1.90
N ARG A 42 12.45 9.18 2.19
CA ARG A 42 13.91 9.34 2.27
C ARG A 42 14.54 8.50 3.39
N LYS A 43 13.96 8.48 4.60
CA LYS A 43 14.50 7.68 5.72
C LYS A 43 14.46 6.18 5.40
N ILE A 44 13.38 5.69 4.80
CA ILE A 44 13.25 4.29 4.35
C ILE A 44 14.28 3.99 3.25
N ALA A 45 14.40 4.85 2.23
CA ALA A 45 15.35 4.70 1.14
C ALA A 45 16.81 4.70 1.65
N GLN A 46 17.16 5.61 2.58
CA GLN A 46 18.48 5.63 3.21
C GLN A 46 18.77 4.34 3.99
N SER A 47 17.79 3.81 4.74
CA SER A 47 17.96 2.54 5.45
C SER A 47 18.16 1.37 4.48
N ALA A 48 17.39 1.32 3.40
CA ALA A 48 17.52 0.30 2.36
C ALA A 48 18.87 0.39 1.65
N ALA A 49 19.31 1.60 1.27
CA ALA A 49 20.61 1.83 0.66
C ALA A 49 21.77 1.44 1.58
N ARG A 50 21.69 1.78 2.87
CA ARG A 50 22.68 1.36 3.88
C ARG A 50 22.74 -0.17 3.98
N GLN A 51 21.59 -0.83 4.07
CA GLN A 51 21.55 -2.29 4.13
C GLN A 51 22.14 -2.93 2.88
N GLN A 52 21.80 -2.41 1.70
CA GLN A 52 22.36 -2.89 0.44
C GLN A 52 23.88 -2.74 0.40
N TRP A 53 24.39 -1.57 0.80
CA TRP A 53 25.83 -1.33 0.90
C TRP A 53 26.52 -2.26 1.90
N GLU A 54 25.92 -2.52 3.07
CA GLU A 54 26.45 -3.46 4.06
C GLU A 54 26.55 -4.90 3.52
N ILE A 55 25.58 -5.33 2.71
CA ILE A 55 25.58 -6.64 2.05
C ILE A 55 26.69 -6.71 1.01
N GLU A 56 26.81 -5.69 0.15
CA GLU A 56 27.84 -5.61 -0.90
C GLU A 56 29.26 -5.55 -0.35
N GLN A 57 29.46 -4.91 0.80
CA GLN A 57 30.74 -4.85 1.50
C GLN A 57 31.00 -6.05 2.41
N HIS A 58 30.14 -7.09 2.39
CA HIS A 58 30.21 -8.25 3.27
C HIS A 58 30.22 -7.92 4.77
N ARG A 59 29.79 -6.70 5.15
CA ARG A 59 29.60 -6.29 6.55
C ARG A 59 28.36 -6.92 7.16
N ARG A 60 27.41 -7.31 6.31
CA ARG A 60 26.22 -8.08 6.67
C ARG A 60 26.19 -9.36 5.86
N VAL A 61 26.35 -10.48 6.55
CA VAL A 61 26.37 -11.81 5.96
C VAL A 61 24.95 -12.26 5.62
N VAL A 62 24.74 -12.65 4.37
CA VAL A 62 23.52 -13.27 3.83
C VAL A 62 23.92 -14.62 3.22
N VAL A 63 23.66 -15.68 3.99
CA VAL A 63 24.03 -17.07 3.65
C VAL A 63 23.40 -17.48 2.32
N GLY A 64 24.22 -17.98 1.40
CA GLY A 64 23.80 -18.40 0.06
C GLY A 64 23.64 -17.25 -0.94
N VAL A 65 23.96 -16.00 -0.54
CA VAL A 65 23.90 -14.82 -1.43
C VAL A 65 25.27 -14.16 -1.56
N ASN A 66 25.88 -13.70 -0.45
CA ASN A 66 27.20 -13.08 -0.47
C ASN A 66 28.27 -13.92 0.24
N GLU A 67 27.88 -14.82 1.14
CA GLU A 67 28.78 -15.73 1.85
C GLU A 67 28.21 -17.13 1.86
N PHE A 68 29.09 -18.13 1.91
CA PHE A 68 28.71 -19.55 1.87
C PHE A 68 27.85 -19.87 0.63
N VAL A 69 28.18 -19.27 -0.51
CA VAL A 69 27.52 -19.51 -1.80
C VAL A 69 27.94 -20.89 -2.30
N THR A 70 26.98 -21.70 -2.75
CA THR A 70 27.23 -23.03 -3.30
C THR A 70 27.31 -22.98 -4.83
N ASP A 71 28.17 -23.79 -5.42
CA ASP A 71 28.26 -23.99 -6.88
C ASP A 71 27.24 -25.03 -7.39
N GLU A 72 26.29 -25.44 -6.54
CA GLU A 72 25.24 -26.38 -6.91
C GLU A 72 24.26 -25.73 -7.89
N ASP A 73 23.74 -26.53 -8.82
CA ASP A 73 22.70 -26.06 -9.74
C ASP A 73 21.52 -25.49 -8.95
N ALA A 74 21.04 -24.32 -9.39
CA ALA A 74 19.90 -23.68 -8.77
C ALA A 74 18.70 -24.64 -8.72
N LEU A 75 18.15 -24.84 -7.52
CA LEU A 75 16.94 -25.65 -7.31
C LEU A 75 15.82 -25.15 -8.22
N ALA A 76 15.39 -25.98 -9.16
CA ALA A 76 14.25 -25.70 -10.01
C ALA A 76 12.95 -25.85 -9.21
N ILE A 77 12.55 -24.80 -8.50
CA ILE A 77 11.29 -24.74 -7.77
C ILE A 77 10.19 -24.30 -8.76
N PRO A 78 9.15 -25.12 -9.00
CA PRO A 78 8.03 -24.71 -9.84
C PRO A 78 7.34 -23.49 -9.25
N VAL A 79 7.39 -22.37 -9.99
CA VAL A 79 6.70 -21.14 -9.61
C VAL A 79 5.27 -21.13 -10.15
N LEU A 80 4.33 -20.61 -9.36
CA LEU A 80 2.97 -20.38 -9.82
C LEU A 80 2.97 -19.32 -10.93
N LYS A 81 2.52 -19.68 -12.13
CA LYS A 81 2.29 -18.76 -13.24
C LYS A 81 0.80 -18.54 -13.42
N VAL A 82 0.34 -17.30 -13.23
CA VAL A 82 -1.06 -16.93 -13.49
C VAL A 82 -1.26 -16.78 -15.00
N GLY A 83 -2.02 -17.70 -15.60
CA GLY A 83 -2.33 -17.67 -17.03
C GLY A 83 -3.45 -16.67 -17.39
N GLY A 84 -3.53 -16.31 -18.68
CA GLY A 84 -4.52 -15.35 -19.20
C GLY A 84 -5.99 -15.81 -19.17
N GLU A 85 -6.27 -17.05 -18.76
CA GLU A 85 -7.63 -17.53 -18.52
C GLU A 85 -8.36 -16.71 -17.44
N ALA A 86 -7.65 -16.29 -16.39
CA ALA A 86 -8.21 -15.46 -15.34
C ALA A 86 -8.79 -14.14 -15.90
N THR A 87 -8.06 -13.50 -16.82
CA THR A 87 -8.49 -12.28 -17.51
C THR A 87 -9.72 -12.55 -18.37
N ARG A 88 -9.69 -13.59 -19.22
CA ARG A 88 -10.82 -13.94 -20.10
C ARG A 88 -12.10 -14.17 -19.30
N ARG A 89 -12.02 -14.96 -18.24
CA ARG A 89 -13.16 -15.25 -17.35
C ARG A 89 -13.68 -13.99 -16.67
N GLN A 90 -12.80 -13.07 -16.27
CA GLN A 90 -13.22 -11.82 -15.65
C GLN A 90 -13.90 -10.89 -16.66
N ASP A 91 -13.39 -10.80 -17.90
CA ASP A 91 -13.99 -10.00 -18.97
C ASP A 91 -15.40 -10.47 -19.31
N GLU A 92 -15.61 -11.79 -19.41
CA GLU A 92 -16.92 -12.39 -19.64
C GLU A 92 -17.90 -12.06 -18.50
N ARG A 93 -17.48 -12.21 -17.23
CA ARG A 93 -18.28 -11.83 -16.06
C ARG A 93 -18.64 -10.35 -16.07
N MET A 94 -17.70 -9.48 -16.43
CA MET A 94 -17.92 -8.04 -16.46
C MET A 94 -18.87 -7.62 -17.58
N ARG A 95 -18.78 -8.25 -18.76
CA ARG A 95 -19.74 -8.03 -19.86
C ARG A 95 -21.14 -8.46 -19.46
N ARG A 96 -21.28 -9.65 -18.87
CA ARG A 96 -22.55 -10.17 -18.37
C ARG A 96 -23.17 -9.26 -17.30
N LEU A 97 -22.37 -8.88 -16.29
CA LEU A 97 -22.80 -7.96 -15.23
C LEU A 97 -23.36 -6.65 -15.79
N ARG A 98 -22.64 -6.05 -16.75
CA ARG A 98 -23.05 -4.78 -17.37
C ARG A 98 -24.33 -4.91 -18.21
N ALA A 99 -24.57 -6.08 -18.82
CA ALA A 99 -25.76 -6.35 -19.62
C ALA A 99 -27.00 -6.65 -18.77
N GLU A 100 -26.85 -7.31 -17.61
CA GLU A 100 -27.97 -7.77 -16.77
C GLU A 100 -28.39 -6.75 -15.69
N ARG A 101 -27.51 -5.83 -15.28
CA ARG A 101 -27.80 -4.89 -14.20
C ARG A 101 -28.77 -3.77 -14.61
N ASP A 102 -29.47 -3.22 -13.63
CA ASP A 102 -30.32 -2.03 -13.81
C ASP A 102 -29.45 -0.78 -14.01
N ALA A 103 -29.36 -0.33 -15.27
CA ALA A 103 -28.56 0.82 -15.65
C ALA A 103 -29.05 2.15 -15.02
N ALA A 104 -30.36 2.31 -14.81
CA ALA A 104 -30.92 3.51 -14.21
C ALA A 104 -30.57 3.58 -12.73
N ARG A 105 -30.68 2.45 -12.01
CA ARG A 105 -30.28 2.36 -10.60
C ARG A 105 -28.78 2.54 -10.40
N VAL A 106 -27.95 1.98 -11.28
CA VAL A 106 -26.49 2.22 -11.27
C VAL A 106 -26.19 3.70 -11.41
N LYS A 107 -26.78 4.36 -12.41
CA LYS A 107 -26.58 5.79 -12.63
C LYS A 107 -27.00 6.60 -11.41
N ALA A 108 -28.20 6.35 -10.88
CA ALA A 108 -28.75 7.08 -9.74
C ALA A 108 -27.88 6.93 -8.47
N THR A 109 -27.40 5.72 -8.18
CA THR A 109 -26.54 5.47 -7.01
C THR A 109 -25.15 6.10 -7.15
N LEU A 110 -24.55 6.04 -8.34
CA LEU A 110 -23.27 6.71 -8.61
C LEU A 110 -23.40 8.24 -8.52
N ASP A 111 -24.49 8.82 -9.04
CA ASP A 111 -24.74 10.26 -8.94
C ASP A 111 -24.94 10.69 -7.47
N ALA A 112 -25.69 9.92 -6.68
CA ALA A 112 -25.83 10.16 -5.25
C ALA A 112 -24.50 10.09 -4.50
N LEU A 113 -23.62 9.14 -4.85
CA LEU A 113 -22.26 9.05 -4.30
C LEU A 113 -21.43 10.30 -4.65
N ARG A 114 -21.51 10.79 -5.90
CA ARG A 114 -20.82 12.02 -6.32
C ARG A 114 -21.28 13.22 -5.52
N GLU A 115 -22.59 13.39 -5.34
CA GLU A 115 -23.11 14.51 -4.54
C GLU A 115 -22.69 14.41 -3.07
N ALA A 116 -22.75 13.20 -2.49
CA ALA A 116 -22.29 12.97 -1.12
C ALA A 116 -20.79 13.28 -0.95
N ALA A 117 -19.97 12.93 -1.95
CA ALA A 117 -18.53 13.18 -1.96
C ALA A 117 -18.16 14.67 -2.04
N ARG A 118 -19.02 15.51 -2.63
CA ARG A 118 -18.82 16.98 -2.62
C ARG A 118 -19.10 17.62 -1.27
N GLY A 119 -19.88 16.95 -0.43
CA GLY A 119 -20.22 17.41 0.91
C GLY A 119 -19.32 16.81 1.99
N SER A 120 -19.83 16.80 3.22
CA SER A 120 -19.19 16.20 4.39
C SER A 120 -19.93 14.96 4.90
N ALA A 121 -20.77 14.35 4.06
CA ALA A 121 -21.56 13.18 4.43
C ALA A 121 -20.66 11.93 4.57
N ASN A 122 -21.10 10.98 5.39
CA ASN A 122 -20.46 9.67 5.42
C ASN A 122 -20.71 8.94 4.08
N LEU A 123 -19.63 8.58 3.37
CA LEU A 123 -19.72 7.95 2.05
C LEU A 123 -20.03 6.45 2.08
N MET A 124 -19.82 5.77 3.22
CA MET A 124 -19.99 4.32 3.31
C MET A 124 -21.38 3.82 2.91
N PRO A 125 -22.50 4.44 3.35
CA PRO A 125 -23.84 4.04 2.90
C PRO A 125 -23.99 4.12 1.36
N TYR A 126 -23.49 5.19 0.73
CA TYR A 126 -23.57 5.38 -0.71
C TYR A 126 -22.73 4.36 -1.49
N ILE A 127 -21.55 4.02 -0.99
CA ILE A 127 -20.70 2.96 -1.56
C ILE A 127 -21.42 1.60 -1.49
N LEU A 128 -22.08 1.30 -0.37
CA LEU A 128 -22.86 0.06 -0.22
C LEU A 128 -24.04 0.03 -1.19
N ASP A 129 -24.72 1.15 -1.41
CA ASP A 129 -25.83 1.24 -2.36
C ASP A 129 -25.36 1.07 -3.80
N CYS A 130 -24.21 1.65 -4.17
CA CYS A 130 -23.55 1.38 -5.45
C CYS A 130 -23.23 -0.11 -5.61
N ALA A 131 -22.63 -0.75 -4.59
CA ALA A 131 -22.29 -2.16 -4.64
C ALA A 131 -23.54 -3.05 -4.78
N ARG A 132 -24.62 -2.75 -4.05
CA ARG A 132 -25.93 -3.43 -4.16
C ARG A 132 -26.60 -3.21 -5.51
N ALA A 133 -26.34 -2.08 -6.16
CA ALA A 133 -26.78 -1.79 -7.52
C ALA A 133 -25.87 -2.43 -8.59
N TYR A 134 -24.88 -3.24 -8.20
CA TYR A 134 -23.89 -3.84 -9.12
C TYR A 134 -23.03 -2.81 -9.88
N CYS A 135 -22.72 -1.69 -9.23
CA CYS A 135 -21.63 -0.82 -9.67
C CYS A 135 -20.30 -1.55 -9.50
N THR A 136 -19.40 -1.35 -10.45
CA THR A 136 -18.06 -1.94 -10.41
C THR A 136 -17.12 -1.11 -9.54
N LEU A 137 -16.05 -1.72 -9.03
CA LEU A 137 -15.04 -1.00 -8.25
C LEU A 137 -14.52 0.24 -8.99
N TYR A 138 -14.27 0.11 -10.30
CA TYR A 138 -13.76 1.21 -11.11
C TYR A 138 -14.77 2.34 -11.29
N GLU A 139 -16.07 2.03 -11.41
CA GLU A 139 -17.12 3.06 -11.51
C GLU A 139 -17.29 3.83 -10.20
N ILE A 140 -17.23 3.13 -9.05
CA ILE A 140 -17.27 3.77 -7.73
C ILE A 140 -16.03 4.66 -7.54
N ARG A 141 -14.84 4.15 -7.86
CA ARG A 141 -13.58 4.91 -7.82
C ARG A 141 -13.64 6.14 -8.72
N ALA A 142 -14.09 6.00 -9.96
CA ALA A 142 -14.19 7.11 -10.91
C ALA A 142 -15.16 8.20 -10.41
N ALA A 143 -16.31 7.81 -9.85
CA ALA A 143 -17.25 8.77 -9.26
C ALA A 143 -16.62 9.59 -8.11
N MET A 144 -15.78 8.96 -7.28
CA MET A 144 -15.07 9.66 -6.21
C MET A 144 -13.89 10.51 -6.74
N GLU A 145 -13.18 10.02 -7.76
CA GLU A 145 -12.07 10.73 -8.41
C GLU A 145 -12.55 12.00 -9.13
N ASP A 146 -13.76 12.01 -9.70
CA ASP A 146 -14.37 13.21 -10.29
C ASP A 146 -14.44 14.38 -9.29
N VAL A 147 -14.49 14.09 -7.98
CA VAL A 147 -14.61 15.09 -6.91
C VAL A 147 -13.27 15.34 -6.20
N PHE A 148 -12.55 14.28 -5.84
CA PHE A 148 -11.31 14.39 -5.05
C PHE A 148 -10.04 14.51 -5.90
N GLY A 149 -10.13 14.20 -7.20
CA GLY A 149 -8.98 14.01 -8.06
C GLY A 149 -8.23 12.70 -7.77
N ALA A 150 -7.12 12.52 -8.47
CA ALA A 150 -6.22 11.38 -8.28
C ALA A 150 -4.99 11.80 -7.49
N TYR A 151 -4.62 11.01 -6.48
CA TYR A 151 -3.32 11.18 -5.83
C TYR A 151 -2.20 10.96 -6.85
N ARG A 152 -1.22 11.87 -6.84
CA ARG A 152 0.04 11.73 -7.57
C ARG A 152 1.16 11.81 -6.57
N GLU A 153 1.97 10.78 -6.51
CA GLU A 153 3.13 10.77 -5.63
C GLU A 153 4.12 11.87 -6.07
N PRO A 154 4.51 12.79 -5.17
CA PRO A 154 5.57 13.73 -5.48
C PRO A 154 6.89 12.96 -5.58
N VAL A 155 7.69 13.23 -6.60
CA VAL A 155 8.99 12.57 -6.77
C VAL A 155 9.98 13.20 -5.81
N PHE A 156 10.46 12.43 -4.85
CA PHE A 156 11.51 12.82 -3.92
C PHE A 156 12.79 12.04 -4.27
N PHE A 157 13.84 12.75 -4.65
CA PHE A 157 15.18 12.19 -4.86
C PHE A 157 15.98 12.17 -3.56
#